data_AF-A0A5K7YJ34-F1
#
_entry.id   AF-A0A5K7YJ34-F1
#
_cell.length_a   1.000
_cell.length_b   1.000
_cell.length_c   1.000
_cell.angle_alpha   90.00
_cell.angle_beta   90.00
_cell.angle_gamma   90.00
#
_symmetry.space_group_name_H-M   'P 1'
#
loop_
_entity.id
_entity.type
_entity.pdbx_description
1 polymer ?
#
loop_
_entity_poly.entity_id
_entity_poly.type
_entity_poly.pdbx_seq_one_letter_code
_entity_poly.pdbx_strand_id
1 'polypeptide(L)'
;MKTKPGFTPMAIWAAREIQRHAGRAVLLFACLASLVFLTATPLLFSQALDTTWANLMDQAPDLVVRRIDSGGWAPIPARAAVALAAKVPGALNPTARLWGVVPGPAGPVTVVATDGIIPETVRRGLKAPVAGQAVVGLGVTRDMPGSRLKLGGRIPVTLEVVGTFPAGTGLATHDLVWMTPGDARQLLGLAPDQASDLAVHLFRREEEQAIQTDLAAAFPWPVRITDRSTGTLRHHTLAVRSGGMAVVAGIPALLALLLIVTGTVVDTAGQRSHWGLLKSTGWTTADIVRLQIIKAAIVGVPAVMLGLAAAYGAVFYPPVAGVTAYWITGGQHLPRLTLAGTGAMMIMIEIAAMVGLPFMAAVFLTSLRGAAGAPWRMLQADPWN
;
A
#
# COMPACT_ATOMS: atom_id res chain seq x y z
N MET A 1 -43.05 -31.55 -26.02
CA MET A 1 -41.61 -31.62 -25.67
C MET A 1 -41.15 -30.19 -25.35
N LYS A 2 -41.12 -29.80 -24.06
CA LYS A 2 -40.77 -28.43 -23.64
C LYS A 2 -39.27 -28.22 -23.82
N THR A 3 -38.88 -27.44 -24.83
CA THR A 3 -37.50 -26.97 -24.98
C THR A 3 -37.18 -26.05 -23.80
N LYS A 4 -36.33 -26.54 -22.88
CA LYS A 4 -35.77 -25.68 -21.82
C LYS A 4 -35.08 -24.51 -22.52
N PRO A 5 -35.41 -23.24 -22.20
CA PRO A 5 -34.69 -22.13 -22.78
C PRO A 5 -33.20 -22.28 -22.43
N GLY A 6 -32.36 -22.29 -23.47
CA GLY A 6 -30.91 -22.29 -23.32
C GLY A 6 -30.44 -21.09 -22.49
N PHE A 7 -29.17 -21.09 -22.08
CA PHE A 7 -28.60 -19.98 -21.31
C PHE A 7 -28.65 -18.65 -22.08
N THR A 8 -28.50 -18.71 -23.40
CA THR A 8 -28.49 -17.58 -24.34
C THR A 8 -29.80 -16.78 -24.42
N PRO A 9 -30.99 -17.40 -24.62
CA PRO A 9 -32.24 -16.63 -24.63
C PRO A 9 -32.56 -15.97 -23.28
N MET A 10 -32.20 -16.59 -22.15
CA MET A 10 -32.40 -15.98 -20.83
C MET A 10 -31.52 -14.75 -20.63
N ALA A 11 -30.27 -14.77 -21.08
CA ALA A 11 -29.37 -13.61 -20.99
C ALA A 11 -29.87 -12.42 -21.84
N ILE A 12 -30.38 -12.68 -23.05
CA ILE A 12 -30.97 -11.65 -23.91
C ILE A 12 -32.21 -11.04 -23.25
N TRP A 13 -33.06 -11.87 -22.65
CA TRP A 13 -34.26 -11.40 -21.96
C TRP A 13 -33.90 -10.55 -20.73
N ALA A 14 -32.94 -10.99 -19.92
CA ALA A 14 -32.41 -10.22 -18.79
C ALA A 14 -31.85 -8.86 -19.24
N ALA A 15 -31.06 -8.84 -20.32
CA ALA A 15 -30.50 -7.59 -20.87
C ALA A 15 -31.60 -6.61 -21.32
N ARG A 16 -32.67 -7.09 -21.96
CA ARG A 16 -33.82 -6.25 -22.34
C ARG A 16 -34.56 -5.71 -21.13
N GLU A 17 -34.72 -6.51 -20.08
CA GLU A 17 -35.37 -6.07 -18.84
C GLU A 17 -34.54 -4.98 -18.13
N ILE A 18 -33.21 -5.11 -18.14
CA ILE A 18 -32.27 -4.09 -17.68
C ILE A 18 -32.44 -2.80 -18.50
N GLN A 19 -32.48 -2.89 -19.83
CA GLN A 19 -32.65 -1.71 -20.69
C GLN A 19 -33.96 -0.95 -20.42
N ARG A 20 -35.04 -1.67 -20.11
CA ARG A 20 -36.33 -1.04 -19.74
C ARG A 20 -36.27 -0.25 -18.44
N HIS A 21 -35.35 -0.61 -17.54
CA HIS A 21 -35.17 0.05 -16.24
C HIS A 21 -33.72 0.52 -16.06
N ALA A 22 -33.14 1.12 -17.12
CA ALA A 22 -31.71 1.44 -17.19
C ALA A 22 -31.23 2.30 -16.01
N GLY A 23 -32.04 3.27 -15.56
CA GLY A 23 -31.67 4.13 -14.42
C GLY A 23 -31.39 3.34 -13.12
N ARG A 24 -32.20 2.32 -12.82
CA ARG A 24 -31.99 1.47 -11.64
C ARG A 24 -30.74 0.60 -11.78
N ALA A 25 -30.52 0.06 -12.97
CA ALA A 25 -29.35 -0.78 -13.24
C ALA A 25 -28.05 0.04 -13.18
N VAL A 26 -28.04 1.25 -13.73
CA VAL A 26 -26.89 2.18 -13.64
C VAL A 26 -26.64 2.60 -12.19
N LEU A 27 -27.69 2.90 -11.42
CA LEU A 27 -27.54 3.24 -10.01
C LEU A 27 -26.94 2.07 -9.21
N LEU A 28 -27.47 0.85 -9.38
CA LEU A 28 -26.94 -0.34 -8.72
C LEU A 28 -25.48 -0.60 -9.12
N PHE A 29 -25.16 -0.47 -10.41
CA PHE A 29 -23.80 -0.57 -10.93
C PHE A 29 -22.87 0.44 -10.25
N ALA A 30 -23.26 1.72 -10.22
CA ALA A 30 -22.45 2.79 -9.65
C ALA A 30 -22.25 2.61 -8.13
N CYS A 31 -23.30 2.25 -7.39
CA CYS A 31 -23.20 1.97 -5.96
C CYS A 31 -22.28 0.78 -5.67
N LEU A 32 -22.41 -0.31 -6.41
CA LEU A 32 -21.60 -1.51 -6.21
C LEU A 32 -20.13 -1.27 -6.60
N ALA A 33 -19.88 -0.61 -7.74
CA ALA A 33 -18.52 -0.24 -8.17
C ALA A 33 -17.86 0.72 -7.15
N SER A 34 -18.60 1.70 -6.65
CA SER A 34 -18.10 2.65 -5.64
C SER A 34 -17.82 1.96 -4.31
N LEU A 35 -18.69 1.05 -3.87
CA LEU A 35 -18.49 0.26 -2.66
C LEU A 35 -17.21 -0.58 -2.74
N VAL A 36 -17.02 -1.30 -3.85
CA VAL A 36 -15.82 -2.10 -4.08
C VAL A 36 -14.58 -1.22 -4.16
N PHE A 37 -14.65 -0.09 -4.87
CA PHE A 37 -13.54 0.86 -4.96
C PHE A 37 -13.12 1.39 -3.58
N LEU A 38 -14.08 1.88 -2.79
CA LEU A 38 -13.83 2.49 -1.48
C LEU A 38 -13.34 1.48 -0.43
N THR A 39 -13.73 0.21 -0.55
CA THR A 39 -13.25 -0.87 0.34
C THR A 39 -11.88 -1.40 -0.09
N ALA A 40 -11.66 -1.58 -1.40
CA ALA A 40 -10.40 -2.10 -1.92
C ALA A 40 -9.24 -1.14 -1.80
N THR A 41 -9.46 0.15 -2.03
CA THR A 41 -8.39 1.15 -2.02
C THR A 41 -7.58 1.17 -0.71
N PRO A 42 -8.17 1.31 0.49
CA PRO A 42 -7.40 1.36 1.73
C PRO A 42 -6.74 0.01 2.09
N LEU A 43 -7.37 -1.12 1.79
CA LEU A 43 -6.80 -2.45 2.05
C LEU A 43 -5.60 -2.74 1.14
N LEU A 44 -5.74 -2.48 -0.16
CA LEU A 44 -4.64 -2.58 -1.12
C LEU A 44 -3.51 -1.64 -0.76
N PHE A 45 -3.82 -0.39 -0.39
CA PHE A 45 -2.81 0.58 0.02
C PHE A 45 -2.03 0.13 1.26
N SER A 46 -2.72 -0.38 2.29
CA SER A 46 -2.07 -0.88 3.51
C SER A 46 -1.14 -2.06 3.20
N GLN A 47 -1.62 -3.07 2.47
CA GLN A 47 -0.80 -4.22 2.09
C GLN A 47 0.39 -3.81 1.22
N ALA A 48 0.17 -2.91 0.27
CA ALA A 48 1.21 -2.43 -0.62
C ALA A 48 2.28 -1.64 0.14
N LEU A 49 1.91 -0.87 1.17
CA LEU A 49 2.85 -0.24 2.08
C LEU A 49 3.65 -1.26 2.89
N ASP A 50 2.98 -2.22 3.53
CA ASP A 50 3.63 -3.24 4.37
C ASP A 50 4.64 -4.06 3.56
N THR A 51 4.24 -4.52 2.36
CA THR A 51 5.12 -5.28 1.46
C THR A 51 6.28 -4.45 0.94
N THR A 52 6.03 -3.18 0.58
CA THR A 52 7.12 -2.29 0.14
C THR A 52 8.09 -2.01 1.28
N TRP A 53 7.60 -1.77 2.49
CA TRP A 53 8.44 -1.57 3.67
C TRP A 53 9.25 -2.81 4.01
N ALA A 54 8.65 -3.99 3.97
CA ALA A 54 9.35 -5.26 4.18
C ALA A 54 10.49 -5.44 3.17
N ASN A 55 10.23 -5.17 1.88
CA ASN A 55 11.25 -5.24 0.83
C ASN A 55 12.39 -4.23 1.04
N LEU A 56 12.08 -3.03 1.51
CA LEU A 56 13.08 -2.02 1.84
C LEU A 56 13.91 -2.41 3.06
N MET A 57 13.27 -2.96 4.08
CA MET A 57 13.94 -3.37 5.32
C MET A 57 14.83 -4.60 5.12
N ASP A 58 14.50 -5.49 4.17
CA ASP A 58 15.35 -6.65 3.89
C ASP A 58 16.77 -6.26 3.44
N GLN A 59 16.91 -5.09 2.80
CA GLN A 59 18.21 -4.53 2.39
C GLN A 59 18.89 -3.66 3.46
N ALA A 60 18.19 -3.34 4.56
CA ALA A 60 18.76 -2.57 5.67
C ALA A 60 19.74 -3.44 6.49
N PRO A 61 20.66 -2.86 7.26
CA PRO A 61 21.45 -3.64 8.23
C PRO A 61 20.55 -4.27 9.30
N ASP A 62 20.99 -5.42 9.84
CA ASP A 62 20.27 -6.10 10.92
C ASP A 62 20.36 -5.28 12.21
N LEU A 63 21.57 -4.80 12.55
CA LEU A 63 21.83 -3.96 13.71
C LEU A 63 22.54 -2.66 13.32
N VAL A 64 22.13 -1.57 13.96
CA VAL A 64 22.82 -0.28 13.91
C VAL A 64 23.34 0.07 15.30
N VAL A 65 24.65 0.11 15.45
CA VAL A 65 25.33 0.44 16.70
C VAL A 65 25.75 1.91 16.67
N ARG A 66 25.16 2.71 17.56
CA ARG A 66 25.51 4.14 17.75
C ARG A 66 26.22 4.33 19.08
N ARG A 67 27.35 5.02 19.08
CA ARG A 67 27.97 5.46 20.32
C ARG A 67 27.14 6.58 20.94
N ILE A 68 26.96 6.51 22.25
CA ILE A 68 26.28 7.54 23.02
C ILE A 68 27.19 8.05 24.14
N ASP A 69 26.93 9.27 24.60
CA ASP A 69 27.52 9.85 25.80
C ASP A 69 26.43 10.58 26.61
N SER A 70 26.81 11.29 27.66
CA SER A 70 25.86 12.06 28.49
C SER A 70 25.12 13.17 27.72
N GLY A 71 25.64 13.60 26.56
CA GLY A 71 25.04 14.59 25.67
C GLY A 71 24.19 13.98 24.55
N GLY A 72 24.11 12.66 24.45
CA GLY A 72 23.32 11.97 23.43
C GLY A 72 24.20 11.22 22.44
N TRP A 73 24.11 11.54 21.15
CA TRP A 73 24.90 10.88 20.11
C TRP A 73 26.35 11.40 20.10
N ALA A 74 27.31 10.49 19.92
CA ALA A 74 28.72 10.82 19.80
C ALA A 74 29.38 10.09 18.60
N PRO A 75 30.40 10.68 17.95
CA PRO A 75 31.16 10.04 16.88
C PRO A 75 31.85 8.74 17.32
N ILE A 76 31.80 7.72 16.46
CA ILE A 76 32.45 6.43 16.72
C ILE A 76 33.81 6.35 16.01
N PRO A 77 34.89 5.89 16.68
CA PRO A 77 36.16 5.64 16.00
C PRO A 77 36.02 4.46 15.02
N ALA A 78 36.03 4.73 13.73
CA ALA A 78 35.60 3.80 12.68
C ALA A 78 36.41 2.50 12.67
N ARG A 79 37.75 2.60 12.62
CA ARG A 79 38.63 1.42 12.54
C ARG A 79 38.57 0.56 13.79
N ALA A 80 38.63 1.19 14.97
CA ALA A 80 38.58 0.46 16.24
C ALA A 80 37.21 -0.20 16.43
N ALA A 81 36.12 0.49 16.10
CA ALA A 81 34.79 -0.06 16.26
C ALA A 81 34.51 -1.25 15.34
N VAL A 82 34.94 -1.18 14.08
CA VAL A 82 34.87 -2.31 13.13
C VAL A 82 35.65 -3.51 13.67
N ALA A 83 36.88 -3.28 14.17
CA ALA A 83 37.72 -4.34 14.71
C ALA A 83 37.16 -4.98 16.00
N LEU A 84 36.47 -4.22 16.84
CA LEU A 84 35.80 -4.74 18.04
C LEU A 84 34.55 -5.55 17.67
N ALA A 85 33.69 -5.02 16.79
CA ALA A 85 32.49 -5.71 16.36
C ALA A 85 32.80 -7.02 15.61
N ALA A 86 33.86 -7.05 14.81
CA ALA A 86 34.28 -8.24 14.07
C ALA A 86 34.75 -9.40 14.97
N LYS A 87 35.03 -9.14 16.25
CA LYS A 87 35.38 -10.20 17.22
C LYS A 87 34.16 -10.88 17.82
N VAL A 88 32.97 -10.30 17.67
CA VAL A 88 31.73 -10.85 18.22
C VAL A 88 31.23 -11.98 17.31
N PRO A 89 31.07 -13.21 17.81
CA PRO A 89 30.52 -14.30 17.02
C PRO A 89 29.12 -13.95 16.50
N GLY A 90 28.86 -14.26 15.22
CA GLY A 90 27.58 -13.98 14.57
C GLY A 90 27.43 -12.55 14.01
N ALA A 91 28.33 -11.61 14.34
CA ALA A 91 28.39 -10.30 13.71
C ALA A 91 29.17 -10.35 12.38
N LEU A 92 28.46 -10.21 11.27
CA LEU A 92 28.99 -10.23 9.91
C LEU A 92 29.21 -8.82 9.37
N ASN A 93 30.33 -8.65 8.66
CA ASN A 93 30.67 -7.47 7.86
C ASN A 93 30.39 -6.11 8.56
N PRO A 94 30.88 -5.88 9.79
CA PRO A 94 30.69 -4.60 10.46
C PRO A 94 31.26 -3.47 9.61
N THR A 95 30.40 -2.53 9.22
CA THR A 95 30.74 -1.44 8.29
C THR A 95 30.49 -0.09 8.95
N ALA A 96 31.53 0.73 9.04
CA ALA A 96 31.42 2.08 9.59
C ALA A 96 30.73 3.01 8.59
N ARG A 97 29.64 3.66 9.01
CA ARG A 97 28.80 4.46 8.12
C ARG A 97 28.98 5.95 8.35
N LEU A 98 29.05 6.69 7.25
CA LEU A 98 28.87 8.13 7.21
C LEU A 98 27.43 8.39 6.79
N TRP A 99 26.59 8.55 7.81
CA TRP A 99 25.15 8.75 7.68
C TRP A 99 24.70 9.86 8.64
N GLY A 100 23.83 10.75 8.20
CA GLY A 100 23.29 11.79 9.08
C GLY A 100 22.21 12.61 8.42
N VAL A 101 21.50 13.40 9.22
CA VAL A 101 20.46 14.32 8.74
C VAL A 101 20.94 15.75 8.95
N VAL A 102 20.84 16.55 7.90
CA VAL A 102 21.36 17.92 7.87
C VAL A 102 20.33 18.88 7.27
N PRO A 103 20.39 20.19 7.60
CA PRO A 103 19.50 21.16 6.99
C PRO A 103 19.83 21.36 5.51
N GLY A 104 18.86 21.08 4.65
CA GLY A 104 18.85 21.43 3.24
C GLY A 104 17.95 22.64 2.94
N PRO A 105 17.88 23.07 1.68
CA PRO A 105 17.14 24.27 1.27
C PRO A 105 15.61 24.17 1.48
N ALA A 106 15.05 22.97 1.33
CA ALA A 106 13.60 22.70 1.45
C ALA A 106 13.20 22.00 2.75
N GLY A 107 14.16 21.76 3.65
CA GLY A 107 13.96 20.94 4.83
C GLY A 107 15.14 20.03 5.13
N PRO A 108 15.02 19.14 6.13
CA PRO A 108 16.07 18.19 6.46
C PRO A 108 16.30 17.20 5.30
N VAL A 109 17.58 16.92 5.02
CA VAL A 109 18.00 15.93 4.03
C VAL A 109 18.92 14.90 4.68
N THR A 110 18.87 13.68 4.18
CA THR A 110 19.68 12.56 4.66
C THR A 110 20.94 12.45 3.82
N VAL A 111 22.11 12.55 4.44
CA VAL A 111 23.42 12.48 3.79
C VAL A 111 24.04 11.10 3.98
N VAL A 112 24.55 10.54 2.88
CA VAL A 112 25.23 9.24 2.84
C VAL A 112 26.52 9.34 2.04
N ALA A 113 27.58 8.73 2.55
CA ALA A 113 28.86 8.72 1.86
C ALA A 113 29.65 7.41 1.89
N THR A 114 29.25 6.42 2.69
CA THR A 114 29.96 5.14 2.70
C THR A 114 29.52 4.28 1.50
N ASP A 115 30.51 3.82 0.76
CA ASP A 115 30.32 2.88 -0.35
C ASP A 115 29.72 1.55 0.14
N GLY A 116 28.82 0.98 -0.64
CA GLY A 116 28.16 -0.29 -0.32
C GLY A 116 26.93 -0.17 0.60
N ILE A 117 26.66 0.99 1.23
CA ILE A 117 25.39 1.23 1.93
C ILE A 117 24.23 1.33 0.93
N ILE A 118 24.45 2.06 -0.18
CA ILE A 118 23.42 2.24 -1.20
C ILE A 118 23.46 1.01 -2.13
N PRO A 119 22.39 0.21 -2.19
CA PRO A 119 22.34 -0.99 -3.01
C PRO A 119 22.63 -0.71 -4.48
N GLU A 120 23.30 -1.64 -5.16
CA GLU A 120 23.65 -1.50 -6.59
C GLU A 120 22.39 -1.33 -7.47
N THR A 121 21.27 -1.95 -7.08
CA THR A 121 19.96 -1.79 -7.73
C THR A 121 19.49 -0.33 -7.73
N VAL A 122 19.79 0.41 -6.67
CA VAL A 122 19.45 1.83 -6.51
C VAL A 122 20.45 2.74 -7.23
N ARG A 123 21.72 2.31 -7.33
CA ARG A 123 22.79 3.03 -8.04
C ARG A 123 22.81 2.79 -9.55
N ARG A 124 21.98 1.89 -10.07
CA ARG A 124 22.01 1.47 -11.49
C ARG A 124 21.94 2.68 -12.43
N GLY A 125 22.99 2.87 -13.23
CA GLY A 125 23.11 3.97 -14.20
C GLY A 125 23.61 5.30 -13.63
N LEU A 126 23.95 5.36 -12.35
CA LEU A 126 24.51 6.54 -11.69
C LEU A 126 26.04 6.43 -11.58
N LYS A 127 26.73 7.54 -11.85
CA LYS A 127 28.15 7.67 -11.59
C LYS A 127 28.37 8.06 -10.12
N ALA A 128 29.37 7.46 -9.48
CA ALA A 128 29.75 7.85 -8.13
C ALA A 128 30.21 9.31 -8.11
N PRO A 129 29.74 10.13 -7.13
CA PRO A 129 30.15 11.52 -7.02
C PRO A 129 31.62 11.63 -6.64
N VAL A 130 32.32 12.63 -7.19
CA VAL A 130 33.66 13.03 -6.72
C VAL A 130 33.55 14.22 -5.75
N ALA A 131 34.68 14.65 -5.17
CA ALA A 131 34.69 15.71 -4.17
C ALA A 131 34.03 16.99 -4.71
N GLY A 132 33.13 17.58 -3.91
CA GLY A 132 32.34 18.73 -4.34
C GLY A 132 31.15 18.38 -5.24
N GLN A 133 30.85 17.11 -5.49
CA GLN A 133 29.70 16.65 -6.26
C GLN A 133 28.73 15.81 -5.40
N ALA A 134 27.48 15.74 -5.83
CA ALA A 134 26.45 14.92 -5.19
C ALA A 134 25.46 14.33 -6.19
N VAL A 135 24.95 13.15 -5.85
CA VAL A 135 23.75 12.56 -6.46
C VAL A 135 22.61 12.70 -5.46
N VAL A 136 21.48 13.24 -5.91
CA VAL A 136 20.41 13.67 -5.01
C VAL A 136 19.08 12.97 -5.30
N GLY A 137 18.25 12.89 -4.28
CA GLY A 137 16.87 12.46 -4.39
C GLY A 137 15.99 13.45 -5.17
N LEU A 138 14.92 12.94 -5.76
CA LEU A 138 13.93 13.77 -6.48
C LEU A 138 13.23 14.81 -5.59
N GLY A 139 13.19 14.59 -4.27
CA GLY A 139 12.66 15.57 -3.32
C GLY A 139 13.58 16.76 -3.14
N VAL A 140 14.89 16.55 -3.21
CA VAL A 140 15.91 17.59 -3.03
C VAL A 140 16.00 18.52 -4.27
N THR A 141 15.69 18.00 -5.47
CA THR A 141 15.77 18.78 -6.72
C THR A 141 14.65 19.77 -6.95
N ARG A 142 13.49 19.61 -6.31
CA ARG A 142 12.29 20.43 -6.64
C ARG A 142 12.47 21.92 -6.32
N ASP A 143 13.26 22.22 -5.30
CA ASP A 143 13.35 23.55 -4.71
C ASP A 143 14.75 24.17 -4.87
N MET A 144 15.52 23.70 -5.87
CA MET A 144 16.88 24.16 -6.11
C MET A 144 16.97 25.17 -7.28
N PRO A 145 17.52 26.38 -7.07
CA PRO A 145 17.80 27.31 -8.15
C PRO A 145 19.10 26.90 -8.87
N GLY A 146 19.02 25.89 -9.73
CA GLY A 146 20.12 25.42 -10.58
C GLY A 146 20.76 24.10 -10.12
N SER A 147 22.01 23.86 -10.53
CA SER A 147 22.75 22.62 -10.29
C SER A 147 23.59 22.61 -9.01
N ARG A 148 23.53 23.65 -8.19
CA ARG A 148 24.32 23.75 -6.95
C ARG A 148 23.44 23.59 -5.73
N LEU A 149 23.76 22.57 -4.94
CA LEU A 149 23.12 22.27 -3.67
C LEU A 149 23.96 22.83 -2.52
N LYS A 150 23.41 23.79 -1.79
CA LYS A 150 24.01 24.26 -0.54
C LYS A 150 23.38 23.49 0.62
N LEU A 151 24.21 22.78 1.37
CA LEU A 151 23.79 22.09 2.58
C LEU A 151 24.39 22.79 3.80
N GLY A 152 23.54 23.01 4.80
CA GLY A 152 24.00 23.42 6.11
C GLY A 152 24.51 22.21 6.90
N GLY A 153 25.35 22.47 7.88
CA GLY A 153 25.95 21.45 8.74
C GLY A 153 26.89 22.13 9.72
N ARG A 154 27.82 21.36 10.29
CA ARG A 154 28.87 21.96 11.14
C ARG A 154 29.78 22.86 10.32
N ILE A 155 30.14 22.42 9.11
CA ILE A 155 30.76 23.22 8.09
C ILE A 155 29.85 23.15 6.85
N PRO A 156 29.30 24.27 6.38
CA PRO A 156 28.41 24.27 5.22
C PRO A 156 29.20 23.91 3.95
N VAL A 157 28.63 23.06 3.11
CA VAL A 157 29.24 22.61 1.86
C VAL A 157 28.32 22.99 0.70
N THR A 158 28.92 23.40 -0.42
CA THR A 158 28.20 23.62 -1.68
C THR A 158 28.65 22.54 -2.67
N LEU A 159 27.69 21.76 -3.15
CA LEU A 159 27.91 20.60 -4.00
C LEU A 159 27.29 20.82 -5.38
N GLU A 160 27.97 20.35 -6.42
CA GLU A 160 27.42 20.25 -7.76
C GLU A 160 26.59 18.97 -7.89
N VAL A 161 25.33 19.10 -8.30
CA VAL A 161 24.42 17.97 -8.53
C VAL A 161 24.72 17.36 -9.89
N VAL A 162 25.30 16.15 -9.88
CA VAL A 162 25.70 15.43 -11.12
C VAL A 162 24.71 14.36 -11.55
N GLY A 163 23.71 14.06 -10.72
CA GLY A 163 22.69 13.08 -11.04
C GLY A 163 21.56 13.05 -10.03
N THR A 164 20.48 12.37 -10.42
CA THR A 164 19.30 12.17 -9.57
C THR A 164 18.95 10.69 -9.47
N PHE A 165 18.52 10.27 -8.29
CA PHE A 165 18.10 8.88 -8.10
C PHE A 165 16.87 8.53 -8.97
N PRO A 166 16.78 7.29 -9.49
CA PRO A 166 15.64 6.85 -10.28
C PRO A 166 14.31 7.03 -9.53
N ALA A 167 13.24 7.38 -10.24
CA ALA A 167 11.94 7.60 -9.62
C ALA A 167 11.39 6.36 -8.89
N GLY A 168 11.75 5.16 -9.34
CA GLY A 168 11.36 3.90 -8.71
C GLY A 168 12.01 3.62 -7.36
N THR A 169 13.03 4.38 -6.96
CA THR A 169 13.66 4.25 -5.63
C THR A 169 13.24 5.35 -4.68
N GLY A 170 12.29 6.20 -5.12
CA GLY A 170 11.90 7.42 -4.43
C GLY A 170 11.47 7.23 -2.98
N LEU A 171 10.96 6.06 -2.60
CA LEU A 171 10.57 5.81 -1.21
C LEU A 171 11.78 5.77 -0.24
N ALA A 172 12.94 5.30 -0.70
CA ALA A 172 14.18 5.24 0.09
C ALA A 172 15.15 6.40 -0.20
N THR A 173 15.04 7.01 -1.37
CA THR A 173 16.00 8.01 -1.84
C THR A 173 15.39 9.41 -1.99
N HIS A 174 14.22 9.71 -1.42
CA HIS A 174 13.52 10.97 -1.67
C HIS A 174 14.32 12.20 -1.28
N ASP A 175 14.83 12.19 -0.05
CA ASP A 175 15.57 13.24 0.65
C ASP A 175 17.07 12.90 0.75
N LEU A 176 17.50 11.88 0.01
CA LEU A 176 18.86 11.34 0.09
C LEU A 176 19.84 12.19 -0.72
N VAL A 177 21.00 12.47 -0.14
CA VAL A 177 22.14 13.10 -0.81
C VAL A 177 23.34 12.16 -0.67
N TRP A 178 23.73 11.55 -1.78
CA TRP A 178 24.95 10.76 -1.88
C TRP A 178 26.11 11.65 -2.30
N MET A 179 27.17 11.66 -1.49
CA MET A 179 28.37 12.49 -1.68
C MET A 179 29.64 11.75 -1.26
N THR A 180 30.79 12.41 -1.33
CA THR A 180 32.05 11.77 -0.92
C THR A 180 32.21 11.69 0.60
N PRO A 181 33.01 10.74 1.11
CA PRO A 181 33.36 10.66 2.52
C PRO A 181 34.03 11.92 3.09
N GLY A 182 34.73 12.70 2.26
CA GLY A 182 35.36 13.96 2.67
C GLY A 182 34.32 15.04 2.96
N ASP A 183 33.42 15.25 2.00
CA ASP A 183 32.36 16.25 2.09
C ASP A 183 31.39 15.94 3.23
N ALA A 184 30.98 14.67 3.36
CA ALA A 184 30.10 14.23 4.44
C ALA A 184 30.72 14.44 5.83
N ARG A 185 32.03 14.20 5.98
CA ARG A 185 32.73 14.43 7.26
C ARG A 185 32.82 15.90 7.61
N GLN A 186 33.11 16.79 6.67
CA GLN A 186 33.09 18.24 6.91
C GLN A 186 31.71 18.69 7.38
N LEU A 187 30.69 18.21 6.69
CA LEU A 187 29.31 18.59 6.91
C LEU A 187 28.75 18.08 8.24
N LEU A 188 29.06 16.83 8.60
CA LEU A 188 28.69 16.22 9.88
C LEU A 188 29.63 16.60 11.04
N GLY A 189 30.79 17.21 10.74
CA GLY A 189 31.77 17.60 11.74
C GLY A 189 32.56 16.44 12.34
N LEU A 190 32.87 15.44 11.52
CA LEU A 190 33.57 14.20 11.88
C LEU A 190 35.04 14.26 11.48
N ALA A 191 35.93 13.74 12.33
CA ALA A 191 37.34 13.56 12.00
C ALA A 191 37.55 12.43 10.95
N PRO A 192 38.72 12.37 10.26
CA PRO A 192 38.98 11.36 9.24
C PRO A 192 38.82 9.90 9.69
N ASP A 193 39.10 9.61 10.96
CA ASP A 193 38.97 8.27 11.56
C ASP A 193 37.63 8.02 12.26
N GLN A 194 36.71 8.99 12.20
CA GLN A 194 35.39 8.90 12.81
C GLN A 194 34.31 8.53 11.80
N ALA A 195 33.26 7.89 12.31
CA ALA A 195 32.03 7.55 11.61
C ALA A 195 30.82 7.95 12.45
N SER A 196 29.64 7.94 11.82
CA SER A 196 28.39 8.28 12.50
C SER A 196 27.86 7.13 13.34
N ASP A 197 27.93 5.93 12.80
CA ASP A 197 27.48 4.70 13.43
C ASP A 197 28.11 3.48 12.72
N LEU A 198 27.79 2.28 13.22
CA LEU A 198 28.24 1.01 12.65
C LEU A 198 27.02 0.19 12.22
N ALA A 199 26.98 -0.23 10.96
CA ALA A 199 26.05 -1.24 10.47
C ALA A 199 26.65 -2.64 10.65
N VAL A 200 25.86 -3.55 11.19
CA VAL A 200 26.25 -4.94 11.41
C VAL A 200 25.18 -5.85 10.82
N HIS A 201 25.62 -6.84 10.06
CA HIS A 201 24.75 -7.91 9.58
C HIS A 201 24.85 -9.12 10.50
N LEU A 202 23.80 -9.90 10.64
CA LEU A 202 23.80 -11.08 11.50
C LEU A 202 23.88 -12.36 10.68
N PHE A 203 24.60 -13.36 11.19
CA PHE A 203 24.61 -14.70 10.58
C PHE A 203 23.23 -15.37 10.68
N ARG A 204 22.58 -15.25 11.84
CA ARG A 204 21.20 -15.66 12.08
C ARG A 204 20.43 -14.52 12.73
N ARG A 205 19.26 -14.21 12.18
CA ARG A 205 18.42 -13.11 12.69
C ARG A 205 17.77 -13.49 14.03
N GLU A 206 17.59 -14.77 14.28
CA GLU A 206 16.99 -15.30 15.51
C GLU A 206 17.88 -15.07 16.75
N GLU A 207 19.19 -14.89 16.54
CA GLU A 207 20.18 -14.66 17.61
C GLU A 207 20.40 -13.17 17.92
N GLU A 208 19.58 -12.29 17.34
CA GLU A 208 19.68 -10.82 17.43
C GLU A 208 19.86 -10.32 18.86
N GLN A 209 19.03 -10.76 19.80
CA GLN A 209 19.08 -10.27 21.19
C GLN A 209 20.35 -10.69 21.95
N ALA A 210 20.87 -11.89 21.67
CA ALA A 210 22.11 -12.37 22.27
C ALA A 210 23.30 -11.56 21.72
N ILE A 211 23.36 -11.40 20.39
CA ILE A 211 24.43 -10.67 19.71
C ILE A 211 24.41 -9.17 20.09
N GLN A 212 23.24 -8.57 20.33
CA GLN A 212 23.16 -7.21 20.86
C GLN A 212 23.86 -7.07 22.22
N THR A 213 23.68 -8.04 23.10
CA THR A 213 24.30 -8.04 24.44
C THR A 213 25.81 -8.17 24.33
N ASP A 214 26.29 -9.10 23.49
CA ASP A 214 27.71 -9.31 23.25
C ASP A 214 28.38 -8.11 22.57
N LEU A 215 27.69 -7.48 21.60
CA LEU A 215 28.15 -6.25 20.97
C LEU A 215 28.25 -5.12 21.99
N ALA A 216 27.24 -4.93 22.84
CA ALA A 216 27.27 -3.88 23.87
C ALA A 216 28.44 -4.07 24.85
N ALA A 217 28.76 -5.32 25.21
CA ALA A 217 29.89 -5.64 26.09
C ALA A 217 31.27 -5.51 25.39
N ALA A 218 31.33 -5.66 24.07
CA ALA A 218 32.58 -5.59 23.31
C ALA A 218 33.14 -4.16 23.17
N PHE A 219 32.31 -3.13 23.33
CA PHE A 219 32.76 -1.73 23.23
C PHE A 219 33.18 -1.17 24.59
N PRO A 220 34.32 -0.46 24.69
CA PRO A 220 34.75 0.17 25.93
C PRO A 220 34.01 1.48 26.24
N TRP A 221 32.99 1.83 25.44
CA TRP A 221 32.14 3.01 25.59
C TRP A 221 30.67 2.60 25.48
N PRO A 222 29.74 3.37 26.06
CA PRO A 222 28.33 3.05 25.96
C PRO A 222 27.84 3.17 24.50
N VAL A 223 27.06 2.17 24.08
CA VAL A 223 26.44 2.11 22.76
C VAL A 223 24.94 1.92 22.88
N ARG A 224 24.20 2.54 21.97
CA ARG A 224 22.79 2.26 21.71
C ARG A 224 22.71 1.44 20.44
N ILE A 225 22.19 0.23 20.56
CA ILE A 225 21.95 -0.66 19.43
C ILE A 225 20.48 -0.54 19.03
N THR A 226 20.23 -0.38 17.73
CA THR A 226 18.88 -0.38 17.15
C THR A 226 18.80 -1.54 16.18
N ASP A 227 17.83 -2.41 16.38
CA ASP A 227 17.54 -3.52 15.49
C ASP A 227 16.63 -3.09 14.33
N ARG A 228 16.67 -3.90 13.26
CA ARG A 228 15.71 -3.79 12.16
C ARG A 228 14.28 -4.05 12.66
N SER A 229 14.10 -4.95 13.62
CA SER A 229 12.79 -5.37 14.13
C SER A 229 12.03 -4.25 14.87
N THR A 230 12.73 -3.37 15.62
CA THR A 230 12.12 -2.16 16.19
C THR A 230 11.77 -1.14 15.11
N GLY A 231 12.54 -1.08 14.02
CA GLY A 231 12.21 -0.29 12.83
C GLY A 231 10.92 -0.76 12.15
N THR A 232 10.75 -2.07 11.99
CA THR A 232 9.50 -2.66 11.48
C THR A 232 8.34 -2.46 12.44
N LEU A 233 8.55 -2.56 13.76
CA LEU A 233 7.48 -2.36 14.74
C LEU A 233 6.98 -0.91 14.78
N ARG A 234 7.89 0.07 14.68
CA ARG A 234 7.53 1.49 14.54
C ARG A 234 6.79 1.80 13.24
N HIS A 235 7.13 1.10 12.17
CA HIS A 235 6.40 1.22 10.92
C HIS A 235 5.01 0.57 11.04
N HIS A 236 4.91 -0.64 11.61
CA HIS A 236 3.63 -1.29 11.84
C HIS A 236 2.70 -0.49 12.73
N THR A 237 3.19 0.25 13.74
CA THR A 237 2.31 1.14 14.54
C THR A 237 1.81 2.35 13.75
N LEU A 238 2.58 2.86 12.79
CA LEU A 238 2.12 3.89 11.83
C LEU A 238 1.19 3.29 10.76
N ALA A 239 1.47 2.09 10.27
CA ALA A 239 0.64 1.34 9.32
C ALA A 239 -0.68 0.91 9.96
N VAL A 240 -0.73 0.61 11.26
CA VAL A 240 -1.96 0.38 12.03
C VAL A 240 -2.79 1.66 12.13
N ARG A 241 -2.15 2.84 12.13
CA ARG A 241 -2.88 4.12 12.07
C ARG A 241 -3.52 4.35 10.70
N SER A 242 -2.89 3.93 9.60
CA SER A 242 -3.51 3.93 8.26
C SER A 242 -4.49 2.77 8.05
N GLY A 243 -4.24 1.59 8.63
CA GLY A 243 -5.16 0.45 8.67
C GLY A 243 -6.42 0.75 9.51
N GLY A 244 -6.31 1.64 10.49
CA GLY A 244 -7.45 2.23 11.18
C GLY A 244 -8.42 2.92 10.22
N MET A 245 -7.96 3.51 9.12
CA MET A 245 -8.84 4.01 8.07
C MET A 245 -9.54 2.90 7.29
N ALA A 246 -8.92 1.74 7.09
CA ALA A 246 -9.60 0.58 6.50
C ALA A 246 -10.75 0.09 7.41
N VAL A 247 -10.55 0.10 8.72
CA VAL A 247 -11.60 -0.22 9.71
C VAL A 247 -12.71 0.85 9.72
N VAL A 248 -12.34 2.14 9.70
CA VAL A 248 -13.29 3.25 9.63
C VAL A 248 -14.07 3.25 8.31
N ALA A 249 -13.45 2.84 7.19
CA ALA A 249 -14.13 2.65 5.91
C ALA A 249 -15.01 1.38 5.88
N GLY A 250 -14.69 0.38 6.71
CA GLY A 250 -15.43 -0.88 6.82
C GLY A 250 -16.86 -0.71 7.30
N ILE A 251 -17.12 0.17 8.28
CA ILE A 251 -18.48 0.38 8.81
C ILE A 251 -19.42 1.00 7.75
N PRO A 252 -19.08 2.12 7.09
CA PRO A 252 -19.86 2.66 5.97
C PRO A 252 -20.02 1.66 4.83
N ALA A 253 -18.99 0.85 4.55
CA ALA A 253 -19.07 -0.18 3.51
C ALA A 253 -20.09 -1.27 3.84
N LEU A 254 -20.11 -1.75 5.09
CA LEU A 254 -21.12 -2.70 5.56
C LEU A 254 -22.53 -2.11 5.50
N LEU A 255 -22.70 -0.84 5.90
CA LEU A 255 -23.97 -0.13 5.80
C LEU A 255 -24.41 0.04 4.34
N ALA A 256 -23.50 0.42 3.45
CA ALA A 256 -23.78 0.53 2.02
C ALA A 256 -24.16 -0.83 1.41
N LEU A 257 -23.48 -1.91 1.82
CA LEU A 257 -23.85 -3.27 1.42
C LEU A 257 -25.25 -3.64 1.91
N LEU A 258 -25.57 -3.34 3.18
CA LEU A 258 -26.92 -3.52 3.74
C LEU A 258 -27.98 -2.72 2.97
N LEU A 259 -27.68 -1.49 2.57
CA LEU A 259 -28.58 -0.66 1.77
C LEU A 259 -28.78 -1.24 0.36
N ILE A 260 -27.72 -1.71 -0.29
CA ILE A 260 -27.81 -2.40 -1.58
C ILE A 260 -28.68 -3.66 -1.45
N VAL A 261 -28.41 -4.49 -0.45
CA VAL A 261 -29.20 -5.71 -0.16
C VAL A 261 -30.66 -5.35 0.10
N THR A 262 -30.95 -4.33 0.90
CA THR A 262 -32.31 -3.88 1.16
C THR A 262 -32.99 -3.39 -0.12
N GLY A 263 -32.27 -2.64 -0.96
CA GLY A 263 -32.74 -2.23 -2.29
C GLY A 263 -33.13 -3.42 -3.16
N THR A 264 -32.35 -4.51 -3.15
CA THR A 264 -32.70 -5.74 -3.89
C THR A 264 -33.96 -6.43 -3.36
N VAL A 265 -34.19 -6.39 -2.04
CA VAL A 265 -35.40 -6.94 -1.41
C VAL A 265 -36.64 -6.14 -1.85
N VAL A 266 -36.55 -4.81 -1.82
CA VAL A 266 -37.64 -3.91 -2.22
C VAL A 266 -37.97 -4.07 -3.71
N ASP A 267 -36.95 -4.11 -4.58
CA ASP A 267 -37.16 -4.30 -6.02
C ASP A 267 -37.81 -5.67 -6.33
N THR A 268 -37.39 -6.72 -5.62
CA THR A 268 -38.00 -8.05 -5.70
C THR A 268 -39.46 -8.03 -5.27
N ALA A 269 -39.80 -7.32 -4.20
CA ALA A 269 -41.18 -7.20 -3.74
C ALA A 269 -42.07 -6.49 -4.78
N GLY A 270 -41.56 -5.43 -5.41
CA GLY A 270 -42.26 -4.69 -6.46
C GLY A 270 -42.49 -5.46 -7.77
N GLN A 271 -41.75 -6.55 -8.00
CA GLN A 271 -41.89 -7.39 -9.20
C GLN A 271 -42.78 -8.63 -9.00
N ARG A 272 -43.40 -8.81 -7.82
CA ARG A 272 -44.19 -10.01 -7.51
C ARG A 272 -45.35 -10.23 -8.49
N SER A 273 -46.10 -9.19 -8.85
CA SER A 273 -47.19 -9.28 -9.82
C SER A 273 -46.69 -9.72 -11.19
N HIS A 274 -45.58 -9.15 -11.66
CA HIS A 274 -44.92 -9.56 -12.91
C HIS A 274 -44.47 -11.04 -12.89
N TRP A 275 -43.89 -11.51 -11.78
CA TRP A 275 -43.50 -12.91 -11.65
C TRP A 275 -44.71 -13.85 -11.59
N GLY A 276 -45.84 -13.39 -11.05
CA GLY A 276 -47.13 -14.08 -11.11
C GLY A 276 -47.61 -14.31 -12.55
N LEU A 277 -47.46 -13.29 -13.42
CA LEU A 277 -47.76 -13.39 -14.86
C LEU A 277 -46.81 -14.37 -15.57
N LEU A 278 -45.51 -14.33 -15.27
CA LEU A 278 -44.56 -15.29 -15.83
C LEU A 278 -44.93 -16.73 -15.43
N LYS A 279 -45.30 -16.95 -14.17
CA LYS A 279 -45.76 -18.27 -13.72
C LYS A 279 -47.05 -18.73 -14.40
N SER A 280 -48.01 -17.83 -14.63
CA SER A 280 -49.27 -18.20 -15.30
C SER A 280 -49.05 -18.61 -16.76
N THR A 281 -48.01 -18.06 -17.40
CA THR A 281 -47.58 -18.46 -18.76
C THR A 281 -46.69 -19.72 -18.79
N GLY A 282 -46.45 -20.34 -17.63
CA GLY A 282 -45.78 -21.65 -17.53
C GLY A 282 -44.31 -21.61 -17.11
N TRP A 283 -43.79 -20.47 -16.66
CA TRP A 283 -42.44 -20.38 -16.08
C TRP A 283 -42.37 -21.07 -14.72
N THR A 284 -41.27 -21.77 -14.46
CA THR A 284 -41.02 -22.37 -13.15
C THR A 284 -40.36 -21.38 -12.19
N THR A 285 -40.42 -21.65 -10.89
CA THR A 285 -39.66 -20.89 -9.88
C THR A 285 -38.16 -20.88 -10.18
N ALA A 286 -37.62 -22.01 -10.65
CA ALA A 286 -36.21 -22.12 -11.02
C ALA A 286 -35.85 -21.21 -12.22
N ASP A 287 -36.74 -21.06 -13.20
CA ASP A 287 -36.52 -20.18 -14.35
C ASP A 287 -36.48 -18.71 -13.92
N ILE A 288 -37.37 -18.30 -13.01
CA ILE A 288 -37.41 -16.94 -12.46
C ILE A 288 -36.15 -16.64 -11.65
N VAL A 289 -35.74 -17.56 -10.77
CA VAL A 289 -34.51 -17.40 -9.97
C VAL A 289 -33.29 -17.31 -10.89
N ARG A 290 -33.18 -18.20 -11.89
CA ARG A 290 -32.07 -18.21 -12.86
C ARG A 290 -31.98 -16.90 -13.62
N LEU A 291 -33.12 -16.39 -14.07
CA LEU A 291 -33.22 -15.09 -14.74
C LEU A 291 -32.71 -13.95 -13.85
N GLN A 292 -33.13 -13.89 -12.57
CA GLN A 292 -32.68 -12.84 -11.66
C GLN A 292 -31.18 -12.94 -11.33
N ILE A 293 -30.63 -14.16 -11.19
CA ILE A 293 -29.19 -14.37 -11.05
C ILE A 293 -28.44 -13.85 -12.28
N ILE A 294 -28.92 -14.17 -13.49
CA ILE A 294 -28.28 -13.71 -14.73
C ILE A 294 -28.33 -12.18 -14.83
N LYS A 295 -29.48 -11.56 -14.51
CA LYS A 295 -29.64 -10.10 -14.47
C LYS A 295 -28.66 -9.45 -13.48
N ALA A 296 -28.56 -9.99 -12.27
CA ALA A 296 -27.63 -9.52 -11.26
C ALA A 296 -26.17 -9.74 -11.68
N ALA A 297 -25.85 -10.85 -12.35
CA ALA A 297 -24.50 -11.10 -12.85
C ALA A 297 -24.09 -10.13 -13.97
N ILE A 298 -25.00 -9.81 -14.91
CA ILE A 298 -24.75 -8.86 -16.01
C ILE A 298 -24.39 -7.46 -15.47
N VAL A 299 -25.01 -7.03 -14.37
CA VAL A 299 -24.73 -5.72 -13.76
C VAL A 299 -23.61 -5.79 -12.73
N GLY A 300 -23.65 -6.81 -11.87
CA GLY A 300 -22.81 -6.91 -10.69
C GLY A 300 -21.37 -7.30 -10.99
N VAL A 301 -21.14 -8.28 -11.88
CA VAL A 301 -19.77 -8.72 -12.21
C VAL A 301 -18.97 -7.56 -12.83
N PRO A 302 -19.47 -6.83 -13.85
CA PRO A 302 -18.75 -5.68 -14.38
C PRO A 302 -18.55 -4.56 -13.36
N ALA A 303 -19.51 -4.32 -12.46
CA ALA A 303 -19.38 -3.32 -11.41
C ALA A 303 -18.24 -3.64 -10.43
N VAL A 304 -18.18 -4.89 -9.96
CA VAL A 304 -17.09 -5.36 -9.09
C VAL A 304 -15.75 -5.26 -9.81
N MET A 305 -15.67 -5.73 -11.07
CA MET A 305 -14.44 -5.66 -11.86
C MET A 305 -13.97 -4.22 -12.07
N LEU A 306 -14.89 -3.30 -12.38
CA LEU A 306 -14.56 -1.88 -12.55
C LEU A 306 -14.08 -1.27 -11.22
N GLY A 307 -14.76 -1.55 -10.10
CA GLY A 307 -14.37 -1.07 -8.79
C GLY A 307 -12.97 -1.55 -8.38
N LEU A 308 -12.66 -2.82 -8.63
CA LEU A 308 -11.32 -3.40 -8.38
C LEU A 308 -10.27 -2.78 -9.29
N ALA A 309 -10.55 -2.65 -10.59
CA ALA A 309 -9.61 -2.05 -11.54
C ALA A 309 -9.32 -0.57 -11.20
N ALA A 310 -10.35 0.18 -10.80
CA ALA A 310 -10.20 1.55 -10.34
C ALA A 310 -9.37 1.63 -9.06
N ALA A 311 -9.60 0.72 -8.09
CA ALA A 311 -8.84 0.69 -6.84
C ALA A 311 -7.37 0.33 -7.09
N TYR A 312 -7.11 -0.68 -7.93
CA TYR A 312 -5.76 -1.06 -8.34
C TYR A 312 -5.04 0.12 -9.02
N GLY A 313 -5.70 0.78 -9.98
CA GLY A 313 -5.18 1.99 -10.61
C GLY A 313 -4.90 3.09 -9.58
N ALA A 314 -5.83 3.34 -8.67
CA ALA A 314 -5.68 4.39 -7.66
C ALA A 314 -4.51 4.16 -6.69
N VAL A 315 -4.11 2.91 -6.43
CA VAL A 315 -3.01 2.57 -5.52
C VAL A 315 -1.68 2.43 -6.25
N PHE A 316 -1.65 1.77 -7.40
CA PHE A 316 -0.39 1.38 -8.08
C PHE A 316 -0.01 2.29 -9.25
N TYR A 317 -0.90 3.12 -9.77
CA TYR A 317 -0.57 4.05 -10.85
C TYR A 317 0.10 5.31 -10.29
N PRO A 318 1.41 5.55 -10.53
CA PRO A 318 2.17 6.58 -9.81
C PRO A 318 1.59 8.01 -9.83
N PRO A 319 0.98 8.49 -10.95
CA PRO A 319 0.34 9.80 -10.97
C PRO A 319 -0.87 9.94 -10.02
N VAL A 320 -1.64 8.87 -9.83
CA VAL A 320 -2.87 8.87 -9.02
C VAL A 320 -2.60 8.37 -7.60
N ALA A 321 -1.60 7.50 -7.42
CA ALA A 321 -1.17 6.98 -6.13
C ALA A 321 -0.82 8.09 -5.13
N GLY A 322 -0.23 9.20 -5.58
CA GLY A 322 0.04 10.36 -4.73
C GLY A 322 -1.23 11.04 -4.20
N VAL A 323 -2.29 11.10 -5.01
CA VAL A 323 -3.59 11.65 -4.60
C VAL A 323 -4.26 10.73 -3.59
N THR A 324 -4.29 9.42 -3.89
CA THR A 324 -4.83 8.41 -2.97
C THR A 324 -4.09 8.42 -1.64
N ALA A 325 -2.75 8.50 -1.67
CA ALA A 325 -1.94 8.60 -0.47
C ALA A 325 -2.26 9.88 0.32
N TYR A 326 -2.43 11.02 -0.34
CA TYR A 326 -2.83 12.27 0.32
C TYR A 326 -4.17 12.14 1.05
N TRP A 327 -5.18 11.54 0.40
CA TRP A 327 -6.48 11.26 1.00
C TRP A 327 -6.39 10.32 2.21
N ILE A 328 -5.62 9.24 2.10
CA ILE A 328 -5.50 8.22 3.16
C ILE A 328 -4.59 8.69 4.31
N THR A 329 -3.59 9.53 4.05
CA THR A 329 -2.67 9.99 5.11
C THR A 329 -3.09 11.30 5.76
N GLY A 330 -4.26 11.84 5.39
CA GLY A 330 -4.80 13.07 5.98
C GLY A 330 -4.01 14.32 5.59
N GLY A 331 -3.50 14.35 4.36
CA GLY A 331 -2.89 15.54 3.78
C GLY A 331 -1.37 15.61 3.83
N GLN A 332 -0.69 14.51 4.17
CA GLN A 332 0.77 14.47 4.07
C GLN A 332 1.22 14.33 2.61
N HIS A 333 2.17 15.15 2.20
CA HIS A 333 2.81 15.02 0.89
C HIS A 333 3.83 13.89 0.95
N LEU A 334 3.41 12.68 0.60
CA LEU A 334 4.34 11.58 0.42
C LEU A 334 5.14 11.74 -0.87
N PRO A 335 6.39 11.21 -0.91
CA PRO A 335 7.15 11.11 -2.15
C PRO A 335 6.36 10.31 -3.19
N ARG A 336 6.78 10.37 -4.47
CA ARG A 336 6.20 9.49 -5.50
C ARG A 336 6.33 8.03 -5.05
N LEU A 337 5.20 7.42 -4.70
CA LEU A 337 5.14 6.06 -4.21
C LEU A 337 5.18 5.10 -5.38
N THR A 338 6.15 4.20 -5.36
CA THR A 338 6.16 3.01 -6.21
C THR A 338 5.97 1.83 -5.29
N LEU A 339 4.70 1.41 -5.15
CA LEU A 339 4.32 0.37 -4.20
C LEU A 339 4.43 -1.01 -4.87
N ALA A 340 4.86 -2.00 -4.10
CA ALA A 340 4.92 -3.38 -4.54
C ALA A 340 3.50 -3.96 -4.70
N GLY A 341 3.20 -4.48 -5.88
CA GLY A 341 1.92 -5.15 -6.18
C GLY A 341 1.82 -6.59 -5.69
N THR A 342 2.84 -7.09 -4.97
CA THR A 342 2.89 -8.47 -4.48
C THR A 342 1.75 -8.72 -3.51
N GLY A 343 0.88 -9.68 -3.82
CA GLY A 343 -0.27 -10.04 -2.99
C GLY A 343 -1.55 -9.25 -3.27
N ALA A 344 -1.53 -8.24 -4.15
CA ALA A 344 -2.71 -7.44 -4.50
C ALA A 344 -3.86 -8.30 -5.05
N MET A 345 -3.54 -9.34 -5.85
CA MET A 345 -4.52 -10.26 -6.41
C MET A 345 -5.32 -10.99 -5.32
N MET A 346 -4.66 -11.37 -4.23
CA MET A 346 -5.31 -12.07 -3.11
C MET A 346 -6.35 -11.15 -2.45
N ILE A 347 -5.99 -9.91 -2.15
CA ILE A 347 -6.92 -8.91 -1.60
C ILE A 347 -8.07 -8.63 -2.57
N MET A 348 -7.80 -8.48 -3.86
CA MET A 348 -8.86 -8.27 -4.85
C MET A 348 -9.87 -9.42 -4.89
N ILE A 349 -9.41 -10.67 -4.78
CA ILE A 349 -10.28 -11.85 -4.69
C ILE A 349 -11.08 -11.84 -3.39
N GLU A 350 -10.44 -11.55 -2.25
CA GLU A 350 -11.10 -11.46 -0.95
C GLU A 350 -12.22 -10.42 -0.96
N ILE A 351 -11.98 -9.25 -1.55
CA ILE A 351 -12.98 -8.17 -1.62
C ILE A 351 -14.08 -8.49 -2.63
N ALA A 352 -13.73 -9.09 -3.77
CA ALA A 352 -14.70 -9.60 -4.72
C ALA A 352 -15.64 -10.61 -4.05
N ALA A 353 -15.11 -11.49 -3.21
CA ALA A 353 -15.89 -12.46 -2.45
C ALA A 353 -16.72 -11.76 -1.35
N MET A 354 -16.10 -10.87 -0.58
CA MET A 354 -16.73 -10.16 0.55
C MET A 354 -17.91 -9.29 0.12
N VAL A 355 -17.85 -8.65 -1.05
CA VAL A 355 -18.94 -7.80 -1.56
C VAL A 355 -19.85 -8.57 -2.53
N GLY A 356 -19.26 -9.35 -3.44
CA GLY A 356 -19.98 -10.06 -4.48
C GLY A 356 -20.82 -11.23 -3.98
N LEU A 357 -20.32 -12.04 -3.03
CA LEU A 357 -21.07 -13.19 -2.53
C LEU A 357 -22.32 -12.77 -1.74
N PRO A 358 -22.27 -11.82 -0.78
CA PRO A 358 -23.48 -11.38 -0.08
C PRO A 358 -24.50 -10.74 -1.02
N PHE A 359 -24.05 -9.97 -2.03
CA PHE A 359 -24.93 -9.41 -3.04
C PHE A 359 -25.64 -10.50 -3.85
N MET A 360 -24.90 -11.48 -4.38
CA MET A 360 -25.48 -12.58 -5.15
C MET A 360 -26.37 -13.47 -4.28
N ALA A 361 -25.98 -13.72 -3.03
CA ALA A 361 -26.78 -14.48 -2.07
C ALA A 361 -28.08 -13.75 -1.74
N ALA A 362 -28.05 -12.43 -1.57
CA ALA A 362 -29.25 -11.63 -1.37
C ALA A 362 -30.21 -11.77 -2.55
N VAL A 363 -29.74 -11.56 -3.79
CA VAL A 363 -30.57 -11.73 -5.00
C VAL A 363 -31.13 -13.14 -5.10
N PHE A 364 -30.32 -14.17 -4.83
CA PHE A 364 -30.78 -15.56 -4.84
C PHE A 364 -31.87 -15.83 -3.80
N LEU A 365 -31.64 -15.45 -2.55
CA LEU A 365 -32.56 -15.71 -1.44
C LEU A 365 -33.87 -14.92 -1.59
N THR A 366 -33.79 -13.67 -2.02
CA THR A 366 -34.99 -12.82 -2.22
C THR A 366 -35.80 -13.31 -3.40
N SER A 367 -35.16 -13.65 -4.53
CA SER A 367 -35.85 -14.20 -5.70
C SER A 367 -36.47 -15.55 -5.40
N LEU A 368 -35.79 -16.44 -4.67
CA LEU A 368 -36.33 -17.74 -4.28
C LEU A 368 -37.57 -17.58 -3.38
N ARG A 369 -37.48 -16.73 -2.35
CA ARG A 369 -38.61 -16.46 -1.44
C ARG A 369 -39.76 -15.79 -2.16
N GLY A 370 -39.48 -14.78 -3.00
CA GLY A 370 -40.51 -14.06 -3.74
C GLY A 370 -41.20 -14.93 -4.80
N ALA A 371 -40.44 -15.79 -5.47
CA ALA A 371 -40.96 -16.71 -6.48
C ALA A 371 -41.51 -18.01 -5.89
N ALA A 372 -41.51 -18.25 -4.58
CA ALA A 372 -42.12 -19.45 -4.00
C ALA A 372 -43.66 -19.40 -3.95
N GLY A 373 -44.26 -18.21 -4.08
CA GLY A 373 -45.71 -18.01 -3.97
C GLY A 373 -46.54 -18.65 -5.08
N ALA A 374 -47.82 -18.93 -4.79
CA ALA A 374 -48.79 -19.34 -5.79
C ALA A 374 -49.08 -18.19 -6.78
N PRO A 375 -49.24 -18.45 -8.08
CA PRO A 375 -49.35 -17.40 -9.10
C PRO A 375 -50.47 -16.38 -8.82
N TRP A 376 -51.64 -16.87 -8.40
CA TRP A 376 -52.79 -16.02 -8.11
C TRP A 376 -52.57 -15.08 -6.92
N ARG A 377 -51.86 -15.51 -5.86
CA ARG A 377 -51.49 -14.64 -4.73
C ARG A 377 -50.47 -13.58 -5.13
N MET A 378 -49.57 -13.94 -6.03
CA MET A 378 -48.55 -13.02 -6.53
C MET A 378 -49.16 -11.92 -7.41
N LEU A 379 -50.18 -12.25 -8.21
CA LEU A 379 -50.94 -11.29 -9.02
C LEU A 379 -51.74 -10.29 -8.17
N GLN A 380 -52.25 -10.72 -7.02
CA GLN A 380 -52.96 -9.86 -6.07
C GLN A 380 -52.04 -8.94 -5.26
N ALA A 381 -50.72 -9.13 -5.34
CA ALA A 381 -49.74 -8.32 -4.61
C ALA A 381 -49.40 -6.99 -5.33
N ASP A 382 -50.16 -6.61 -6.36
CA ASP A 382 -49.94 -5.38 -7.11
C ASP A 382 -50.29 -4.17 -6.23
N PRO A 383 -49.42 -3.17 -6.07
CA PRO A 383 -49.64 -2.04 -5.17
C PRO A 383 -50.73 -1.06 -5.63
N TRP A 384 -51.42 -1.36 -6.75
CA TRP A 384 -52.49 -0.55 -7.33
C TRP A 384 -53.87 -1.23 -7.27
N ASN A 385 -53.98 -2.32 -6.49
CA ASN A 385 -55.23 -2.82 -5.93
C ASN A 385 -55.28 -2.55 -4.42
#